data_AF-G0EEK0-F1
#
_entry.id   AF-G0EEK0-F1
#
_cell.length_a   1.000
_cell.length_b   1.000
_cell.length_c   1.000
_cell.angle_alpha   90.00
_cell.angle_beta   90.00
_cell.angle_gamma   90.00
#
_symmetry.space_group_name_H-M   'P 1'
#
loop_
_entity.id
_entity.type
_entity.pdbx_description
1 polymer ?
#
loop_
_entity_poly.entity_id
_entity_poly.type
_entity_poly.pdbx_seq_one_letter_code
_entity_poly.pdbx_strand_id
1 'polypeptide(L)'
;METRREWRPRGRRPHRHRCRKPPERTAYVLDFRPPNPEDRHREHREQDYLQLVGDEYFTLMEALPREDVEIAVGSRIWLEGENSSVKECSTVLIDYEELSPYARTKLEEIVPEIIKRKERVFVEFFNVAQPINIRFHTLELLPGIGKKTMMKILDEREREPFKSFEDIKRRVHIDPVKVITERIIRELQGEERYYLFVNPPPKARKRRDIVVLNVLKVLYSRVGSGETSASEQESSVRVDEASTQSS
;
A
#
# COMPACT_ATOMS: atom_id res chain seq x y z
N MET A 1 -46.17 -15.69 49.82
CA MET A 1 -45.76 -16.42 48.60
C MET A 1 -44.92 -15.46 47.77
N GLU A 2 -43.62 -15.46 48.02
CA GLU A 2 -42.68 -14.46 47.48
C GLU A 2 -41.88 -15.11 46.36
N THR A 3 -42.11 -14.68 45.12
CA THR A 3 -41.49 -15.25 43.93
C THR A 3 -40.02 -14.84 43.86
N ARG A 4 -39.13 -15.79 44.20
CA ARG A 4 -37.68 -15.66 44.09
C ARG A 4 -37.31 -15.46 42.61
N ARG A 5 -36.94 -14.24 42.22
CA ARG A 5 -36.45 -13.94 40.87
C ARG A 5 -35.17 -14.73 40.62
N GLU A 6 -35.27 -15.68 39.70
CA GLU A 6 -34.19 -16.52 39.22
C GLU A 6 -33.12 -15.66 38.53
N TRP A 7 -31.91 -15.67 39.06
CA TRP A 7 -30.78 -14.94 38.48
C TRP A 7 -30.28 -15.69 37.24
N ARG A 8 -30.60 -15.18 36.04
CA ARG A 8 -30.00 -15.69 34.80
C ARG A 8 -28.61 -15.07 34.62
N PRO A 9 -27.53 -15.86 34.45
CA PRO A 9 -26.22 -15.30 34.15
C PRO A 9 -26.31 -14.56 32.81
N ARG A 10 -25.89 -13.30 32.77
CA ARG A 10 -25.69 -12.62 31.50
C ARG A 10 -24.65 -13.42 30.73
N GLY A 11 -25.06 -14.06 29.63
CA GLY A 11 -24.14 -14.73 28.73
C GLY A 11 -22.99 -13.78 28.41
N ARG A 12 -21.74 -14.26 28.51
CA ARG A 12 -20.58 -13.50 28.06
C ARG A 12 -20.85 -13.12 26.61
N ARG A 13 -21.05 -11.82 26.33
CA ARG A 13 -21.07 -11.34 24.95
C ARG A 13 -19.77 -11.86 24.33
N PRO A 14 -19.80 -12.58 23.19
CA PRO A 14 -18.57 -12.98 22.54
C PRO A 14 -17.76 -11.70 22.35
N HIS A 15 -16.51 -11.70 22.83
CA HIS A 15 -15.57 -10.65 22.49
C HIS A 15 -15.51 -10.65 20.97
N ARG A 16 -16.19 -9.70 20.32
CA ARG A 16 -15.90 -9.40 18.92
C ARG A 16 -14.44 -9.02 18.93
N HIS A 17 -13.57 -9.95 18.56
CA HIS A 17 -12.20 -9.62 18.21
C HIS A 17 -12.34 -8.50 17.18
N ARG A 18 -12.01 -7.26 17.56
CA ARG A 18 -11.90 -6.18 16.59
C ARG A 18 -10.72 -6.56 15.73
N CYS A 19 -11.02 -7.35 14.72
CA CYS A 19 -10.15 -7.58 13.61
C CYS A 19 -9.79 -6.19 13.06
N ARG A 20 -8.49 -5.91 13.13
CA ARG A 20 -7.96 -4.60 12.82
C ARG A 20 -7.83 -4.55 11.31
N LYS A 21 -8.81 -3.93 10.65
CA LYS A 21 -8.76 -3.73 9.20
C LYS A 21 -7.47 -2.98 8.83
N PRO A 22 -6.79 -3.37 7.74
CA PRO A 22 -5.68 -2.59 7.23
C PRO A 22 -6.17 -1.19 6.82
N PRO A 23 -5.28 -0.19 6.75
CA PRO A 23 -5.63 1.14 6.26
C PRO A 23 -5.92 1.16 4.74
N GLU A 24 -5.77 0.02 4.06
CA GLU A 24 -5.86 -0.14 2.61
C GLU A 24 -7.26 -0.64 2.21
N ARG A 25 -7.86 -0.03 1.19
CA ARG A 25 -9.12 -0.52 0.58
C ARG A 25 -8.86 -1.55 -0.52
N THR A 26 -7.77 -1.35 -1.27
CA THR A 26 -7.33 -2.21 -2.38
C THR A 26 -5.85 -2.54 -2.24
N ALA A 27 -5.44 -3.68 -2.79
CA ALA A 27 -4.05 -4.10 -2.83
C ALA A 27 -3.74 -4.84 -4.13
N TYR A 28 -2.46 -4.96 -4.46
CA TYR A 28 -1.97 -5.81 -5.55
C TYR A 28 -1.44 -7.12 -5.01
N VAL A 29 -1.67 -8.19 -5.77
CA VAL A 29 -1.20 -9.54 -5.44
C VAL A 29 0.25 -9.70 -5.86
N LEU A 30 1.12 -10.01 -4.90
CA LEU A 30 2.55 -10.25 -5.14
C LEU A 30 2.85 -11.73 -5.40
N ASP A 31 2.24 -12.62 -4.63
CA ASP A 31 2.50 -14.07 -4.68
C ASP A 31 1.33 -14.87 -4.09
N PHE A 32 1.23 -16.14 -4.51
CA PHE A 32 0.36 -17.16 -3.93
C PHE A 32 1.20 -18.18 -3.19
N ARG A 33 0.86 -18.42 -1.93
CA ARG A 33 1.61 -19.30 -1.05
C ARG A 33 0.77 -20.52 -0.68
N PRO A 34 1.31 -21.74 -0.85
CA PRO A 34 0.67 -22.93 -0.32
C PRO A 34 0.67 -22.91 1.22
N PRO A 35 -0.18 -23.71 1.89
CA PRO A 35 -0.20 -23.80 3.34
C PRO A 35 1.17 -24.19 3.87
N ASN A 36 1.55 -23.56 4.98
CA ASN A 36 2.77 -23.83 5.70
C ASN A 36 2.44 -24.30 7.12
N PRO A 37 2.51 -25.61 7.43
CA PRO A 37 2.19 -26.14 8.75
C PRO A 37 2.99 -25.52 9.91
N GLU A 38 4.18 -25.00 9.61
CA GLU A 38 5.07 -24.35 10.59
C GLU A 38 4.82 -22.85 10.73
N ASP A 39 3.85 -22.29 10.02
CA ASP A 39 3.57 -20.86 10.04
C ASP A 39 3.13 -20.39 11.44
N ARG A 40 3.52 -19.17 11.81
CA ARG A 40 3.12 -18.53 13.07
C ARG A 40 1.63 -18.23 13.10
N HIS A 41 1.01 -17.97 11.94
CA HIS A 41 -0.41 -17.73 11.78
C HIS A 41 -1.13 -19.05 11.54
N ARG A 42 -1.99 -19.43 12.48
CA ARG A 42 -2.74 -20.69 12.43
C ARG A 42 -3.47 -20.88 11.11
N GLU A 43 -3.99 -19.80 10.53
CA GLU A 43 -4.82 -19.86 9.34
C GLU A 43 -4.00 -20.17 8.07
N HIS A 44 -2.71 -19.84 8.05
CA HIS A 44 -1.80 -20.16 6.95
C HIS A 44 -1.31 -21.62 6.99
N ARG A 45 -1.61 -22.37 8.05
CA ARG A 45 -1.18 -23.77 8.19
C ARG A 45 -1.99 -24.75 7.37
N GLU A 46 -3.23 -24.37 7.07
CA GLU A 46 -4.23 -25.26 6.49
C GLU A 46 -4.78 -24.72 5.16
N GLN A 47 -4.53 -23.45 4.83
CA GLN A 47 -5.05 -22.80 3.63
C GLN A 47 -3.96 -22.06 2.87
N ASP A 48 -4.15 -21.99 1.55
CA ASP A 48 -3.38 -21.09 0.69
C ASP A 48 -3.61 -19.65 1.14
N TYR A 49 -2.58 -18.83 1.00
CA TYR A 49 -2.62 -17.42 1.38
C TYR A 49 -1.90 -16.56 0.34
N LEU A 50 -2.30 -15.30 0.26
CA LEU A 50 -1.75 -14.31 -0.65
C LEU A 50 -0.71 -13.47 0.08
N GLN A 51 0.36 -13.09 -0.62
CA GLN A 51 1.18 -11.94 -0.23
C GLN A 51 0.79 -10.73 -1.07
N LEU A 52 0.60 -9.59 -0.42
CA LEU A 52 -0.04 -8.41 -0.99
C LEU A 52 0.74 -7.12 -0.69
N VAL A 53 0.62 -6.13 -1.58
CA VAL A 53 1.03 -4.74 -1.33
C VAL A 53 -0.16 -3.80 -1.47
N GLY A 54 -0.39 -2.98 -0.45
CA GLY A 54 -1.44 -1.97 -0.44
C GLY A 54 -1.28 -0.95 -1.57
N ASP A 55 -2.39 -0.55 -2.18
CA ASP A 55 -2.37 0.41 -3.28
C ASP A 55 -2.12 1.85 -2.79
N GLU A 56 -2.57 2.23 -1.58
CA GLU A 56 -2.48 3.61 -1.10
C GLU A 56 -1.25 3.89 -0.25
N TYR A 57 -0.95 3.04 0.74
CA TYR A 57 0.14 3.25 1.70
C TYR A 57 1.23 2.17 1.61
N PHE A 58 1.22 1.37 0.53
CA PHE A 58 2.17 0.29 0.27
C PHE A 58 2.28 -0.70 1.43
N THR A 59 1.20 -0.86 2.21
CA THR A 59 1.22 -1.75 3.37
C THR A 59 1.42 -3.19 2.91
N LEU A 60 2.44 -3.88 3.42
CA LEU A 60 2.67 -5.29 3.13
C LEU A 60 1.77 -6.16 3.99
N MET A 61 1.09 -7.12 3.34
CA MET A 61 0.05 -7.90 3.99
C MET A 61 0.06 -9.36 3.51
N GLU A 62 -0.43 -10.24 4.37
CA GLU A 62 -0.90 -11.58 4.02
C GLU A 62 -2.41 -11.65 4.21
N ALA A 63 -3.10 -12.42 3.38
CA ALA A 63 -4.55 -12.62 3.52
C ALA A 63 -4.98 -13.95 2.90
N LEU A 64 -6.09 -14.50 3.39
CA LEU A 64 -6.68 -15.70 2.82
C LEU A 64 -7.59 -15.32 1.64
N PRO A 65 -7.42 -15.93 0.46
CA PRO A 65 -8.33 -15.72 -0.66
C PRO A 65 -9.71 -16.28 -0.32
N ARG A 66 -10.76 -15.70 -0.91
CA ARG A 66 -12.06 -16.37 -0.94
C ARG A 66 -12.06 -17.46 -2.00
N GLU A 67 -12.85 -18.51 -1.75
CA GLU A 67 -12.92 -19.68 -2.62
C GLU A 67 -13.71 -19.42 -3.92
N ASP A 68 -14.49 -18.34 -3.97
CA ASP A 68 -15.38 -17.97 -5.08
C ASP A 68 -14.78 -16.91 -6.03
N VAL A 69 -13.49 -16.57 -5.89
CA VAL A 69 -12.85 -15.49 -6.65
C VAL A 69 -11.57 -15.99 -7.30
N GLU A 70 -11.49 -15.84 -8.62
CA GLU A 70 -10.24 -16.03 -9.36
C GLU A 70 -9.33 -14.83 -9.14
N ILE A 71 -8.10 -15.09 -8.68
CA ILE A 71 -7.13 -14.06 -8.34
C ILE A 71 -5.83 -14.38 -9.07
N ALA A 72 -5.31 -13.41 -9.81
CA ALA A 72 -4.04 -13.53 -10.53
C ALA A 72 -2.93 -12.71 -9.86
N VAL A 73 -1.68 -13.19 -9.93
CA VAL A 73 -0.52 -12.40 -9.50
C VAL A 73 -0.42 -11.12 -10.34
N GLY A 74 -0.18 -9.99 -9.70
CA GLY A 74 -0.16 -8.67 -10.32
C GLY A 74 -1.52 -8.01 -10.48
N SER A 75 -2.62 -8.71 -10.20
CA SER A 75 -3.96 -8.10 -10.23
C SER A 75 -4.19 -7.21 -9.01
N ARG A 76 -5.03 -6.19 -9.18
CA ARG A 76 -5.54 -5.33 -8.11
C ARG A 76 -6.83 -5.93 -7.56
N ILE A 77 -6.87 -6.14 -6.25
CA ILE A 77 -7.99 -6.76 -5.54
C ILE A 77 -8.56 -5.83 -4.47
N TRP A 78 -9.82 -6.06 -4.11
CA TRP A 78 -10.50 -5.37 -3.00
C TRP A 78 -10.29 -6.14 -1.70
N LEU A 79 -9.95 -5.42 -0.62
CA LEU A 79 -9.72 -6.02 0.70
C LEU A 79 -10.95 -5.94 1.62
N GLU A 80 -11.93 -5.13 1.25
CA GLU A 80 -13.15 -4.95 2.02
C GLU A 80 -14.36 -4.63 1.13
N GLY A 81 -15.55 -4.76 1.72
CA GLY A 81 -16.82 -4.57 1.02
C GLY A 81 -17.38 -5.87 0.45
N GLU A 82 -18.52 -5.76 -0.24
CA GLU A 82 -19.21 -6.90 -0.85
C GLU A 82 -18.35 -7.59 -1.92
N ASN A 83 -17.53 -6.80 -2.63
CA ASN A 83 -16.61 -7.25 -3.67
C ASN A 83 -15.23 -7.67 -3.15
N SER A 84 -15.07 -7.86 -1.84
CA SER A 84 -13.78 -8.29 -1.26
C SER A 84 -13.33 -9.61 -1.86
N SER A 85 -12.08 -9.68 -2.33
CA SER A 85 -11.46 -10.90 -2.85
C SER A 85 -10.86 -11.77 -1.75
N VAL A 86 -10.74 -11.24 -0.53
CA VAL A 86 -10.15 -11.91 0.63
C VAL A 86 -11.20 -12.20 1.70
N LYS A 87 -10.98 -13.25 2.49
CA LYS A 87 -11.85 -13.61 3.63
C LYS A 87 -11.84 -12.46 4.64
N GLU A 88 -13.01 -12.11 5.16
CA GLU A 88 -13.13 -11.06 6.16
C GLU A 88 -12.21 -11.40 7.35
N CYS A 89 -11.43 -10.42 7.79
CA CYS A 89 -10.56 -10.55 8.95
C CYS A 89 -9.40 -11.54 8.86
N SER A 90 -9.04 -11.94 7.64
CA SER A 90 -7.85 -12.75 7.38
C SER A 90 -6.57 -11.93 7.18
N THR A 91 -6.66 -10.61 7.05
CA THR A 91 -5.49 -9.78 6.71
C THR A 91 -4.54 -9.60 7.88
N VAL A 92 -3.26 -9.91 7.66
CA VAL A 92 -2.18 -9.75 8.62
C VAL A 92 -1.10 -8.86 8.02
N LEU A 93 -0.50 -7.98 8.84
CA LEU A 93 0.64 -7.17 8.43
C LEU A 93 1.93 -7.99 8.52
N ILE A 94 2.76 -7.90 7.49
CA ILE A 94 4.06 -8.57 7.45
C ILE A 94 5.20 -7.56 7.25
N ASP A 95 6.40 -7.97 7.64
CA ASP A 95 7.64 -7.24 7.35
C ASP A 95 8.20 -7.65 5.97
N TYR A 96 9.06 -6.81 5.38
CA TYR A 96 9.69 -7.09 4.08
C TYR A 96 10.47 -8.42 4.05
N GLU A 97 11.07 -8.79 5.18
CA GLU A 97 11.83 -10.04 5.33
C GLU A 97 10.95 -11.29 5.19
N GLU A 98 9.64 -11.16 5.41
CA GLU A 98 8.67 -12.27 5.35
C GLU A 98 8.12 -12.49 3.93
N LEU A 99 8.34 -11.53 3.03
CA LEU A 99 8.01 -11.71 1.61
C LEU A 99 8.85 -12.83 1.01
N SER A 100 8.20 -13.67 0.21
CA SER A 100 8.86 -14.67 -0.61
C SER A 100 9.83 -14.01 -1.60
N PRO A 101 10.89 -14.70 -2.05
CA PRO A 101 11.80 -14.15 -3.06
C PRO A 101 11.06 -13.71 -4.33
N TYR A 102 10.05 -14.48 -4.75
CA TYR A 102 9.21 -14.15 -5.90
C TYR A 102 8.36 -12.89 -5.63
N ALA A 103 7.74 -12.79 -4.45
CA ALA A 103 6.97 -11.61 -4.04
C ALA A 103 7.82 -10.34 -4.01
N ARG A 104 9.10 -10.43 -3.61
CA ARG A 104 10.03 -9.29 -3.61
C ARG A 104 10.34 -8.82 -5.02
N THR A 105 10.64 -9.74 -5.95
CA THR A 105 10.83 -9.40 -7.37
C THR A 105 9.56 -8.75 -7.93
N LYS A 106 8.40 -9.33 -7.63
CA LYS A 106 7.12 -8.78 -8.10
C LYS A 106 6.81 -7.40 -7.51
N LEU A 107 7.18 -7.16 -6.25
CA LEU A 107 7.04 -5.85 -5.60
C LEU A 107 7.85 -4.77 -6.34
N GLU A 108 9.08 -5.08 -6.75
CA GLU A 108 9.94 -4.15 -7.50
C GLU A 108 9.37 -3.80 -8.88
N GLU A 109 8.57 -4.69 -9.48
CA GLU A 109 7.85 -4.43 -10.73
C GLU A 109 6.58 -3.60 -10.51
N ILE A 110 5.78 -3.93 -9.49
CA ILE A 110 4.45 -3.35 -9.26
C ILE A 110 4.51 -1.94 -8.65
N VAL A 111 5.45 -1.67 -7.73
CA VAL A 111 5.54 -0.35 -7.07
C VAL A 111 5.69 0.80 -8.08
N PRO A 112 6.58 0.73 -9.10
CA PRO A 112 6.63 1.71 -10.18
C PRO A 112 5.30 1.90 -10.92
N GLU A 113 4.54 0.83 -11.14
CA GLU A 113 3.24 0.89 -11.82
C GLU A 113 2.20 1.62 -10.98
N ILE A 114 2.15 1.36 -9.67
CA ILE A 114 1.29 2.09 -8.73
C ILE A 114 1.64 3.58 -8.75
N ILE A 115 2.94 3.92 -8.69
CA ILE A 115 3.41 5.31 -8.72
C ILE A 115 3.00 6.00 -10.03
N LYS A 116 3.17 5.33 -11.18
CA LYS A 116 2.75 5.86 -12.50
C LYS A 116 1.25 6.09 -12.58
N ARG A 117 0.44 5.13 -12.12
CA ARG A 117 -1.04 5.28 -12.06
C ARG A 117 -1.46 6.45 -11.19
N LYS A 118 -0.67 6.76 -10.15
CA LYS A 118 -0.92 7.85 -9.19
C LYS A 118 0.00 9.05 -9.40
N GLU A 119 0.39 9.32 -10.64
CA GLU A 119 1.32 10.39 -11.00
C GLU A 119 0.99 11.72 -10.35
N ARG A 120 -0.28 12.15 -10.38
CA ARG A 120 -0.72 13.42 -9.78
C ARG A 120 -0.36 13.55 -8.30
N VAL A 121 -0.50 12.48 -7.53
CA VAL A 121 -0.20 12.45 -6.08
C VAL A 121 1.29 12.66 -5.84
N PHE A 122 2.13 11.97 -6.62
CA PHE A 122 3.58 12.01 -6.45
C PHE A 122 4.23 13.22 -7.12
N VAL A 123 3.62 13.82 -8.15
CA VAL A 123 4.02 15.14 -8.64
C VAL A 123 3.74 16.21 -7.59
N GLU A 124 2.58 16.14 -6.95
CA GLU A 124 2.22 17.06 -5.86
C GLU A 124 3.22 16.97 -4.71
N PHE A 125 3.77 15.79 -4.41
CA PHE A 125 4.86 15.64 -3.43
C PHE A 125 6.03 16.61 -3.70
N PHE A 126 6.52 16.69 -4.94
CA PHE A 126 7.64 17.59 -5.27
C PHE A 126 7.25 19.08 -5.13
N ASN A 127 6.01 19.42 -5.49
CA ASN A 127 5.48 20.77 -5.37
C ASN A 127 5.34 21.22 -3.90
N VAL A 128 4.97 20.30 -3.00
CA VAL A 128 4.57 20.66 -1.64
C VAL A 128 5.57 20.26 -0.57
N ALA A 129 6.56 19.43 -0.88
CA ALA A 129 7.54 18.94 0.10
C ALA A 129 8.15 20.09 0.92
N GLN A 130 8.11 19.94 2.24
CA GLN A 130 8.56 20.95 3.20
C GLN A 130 9.87 20.53 3.88
N PRO A 131 10.61 21.48 4.48
CA PRO A 131 11.73 21.16 5.35
C PRO A 131 11.26 20.42 6.62
N ILE A 132 12.05 19.43 7.06
CA ILE A 132 11.80 18.74 8.33
C ILE A 132 12.35 19.59 9.48
N ASN A 133 13.53 20.17 9.28
CA ASN A 133 14.12 21.14 10.18
C ASN A 133 14.95 22.16 9.38
N ILE A 134 15.54 23.14 10.06
CA ILE A 134 16.31 24.24 9.45
C ILE A 134 17.45 23.73 8.55
N ARG A 135 18.02 22.56 8.84
CA ARG A 135 19.18 21.99 8.15
C ARG A 135 18.86 20.83 7.22
N PHE A 136 17.60 20.39 7.15
CA PHE A 136 17.26 19.10 6.53
C PHE A 136 15.89 19.14 5.86
N HIS A 137 15.87 18.88 4.55
CA HIS A 137 14.67 18.91 3.74
C HIS A 137 14.10 17.51 3.45
N THR A 138 12.76 17.40 3.36
CA THR A 138 12.09 16.11 3.06
C THR A 138 12.57 15.49 1.74
N LEU A 139 12.83 16.32 0.72
CA LEU A 139 13.34 15.87 -0.59
C LEU A 139 14.71 15.19 -0.51
N GLU A 140 15.56 15.56 0.46
CA GLU A 140 16.90 14.95 0.62
C GLU A 140 16.83 13.50 1.08
N LEU A 141 15.67 13.08 1.61
CA LEU A 141 15.48 11.69 1.98
C LEU A 141 15.24 10.79 0.75
N LEU A 142 14.98 11.35 -0.44
CA LEU A 142 14.90 10.54 -1.66
C LEU A 142 16.30 10.09 -2.09
N PRO A 143 16.50 8.79 -2.37
CA PRO A 143 17.76 8.29 -2.89
C PRO A 143 18.22 9.05 -4.14
N GLY A 144 19.49 9.46 -4.15
CA GLY A 144 20.08 10.22 -5.26
C GLY A 144 19.79 11.73 -5.26
N ILE A 145 18.97 12.24 -4.34
CA ILE A 145 18.72 13.69 -4.21
C ILE A 145 19.59 14.28 -3.09
N GLY A 146 20.73 14.85 -3.48
CA GLY A 146 21.57 15.65 -2.58
C GLY A 146 21.15 17.12 -2.54
N LYS A 147 21.89 17.93 -1.77
CA LYS A 147 21.61 19.37 -1.60
C LYS A 147 21.50 20.15 -2.91
N LYS A 148 22.37 19.87 -3.88
CA LYS A 148 22.36 20.55 -5.19
C LYS A 148 21.07 20.27 -5.97
N THR A 149 20.69 19.00 -6.04
CA THR A 149 19.47 18.57 -6.75
C THR A 149 18.23 19.06 -6.02
N MET A 150 18.22 19.00 -4.69
CA MET A 150 17.15 19.52 -3.85
C MET A 150 16.92 21.02 -4.08
N MET A 151 17.98 21.83 -4.06
CA MET A 151 17.86 23.27 -4.37
C MET A 151 17.31 23.51 -5.78
N LYS A 152 17.79 22.74 -6.77
CA LYS A 152 17.25 22.81 -8.14
C LYS A 152 15.75 22.52 -8.20
N ILE A 153 15.25 21.54 -7.43
CA ILE A 153 13.81 21.26 -7.35
C ILE A 153 13.05 22.43 -6.74
N LEU A 154 13.60 23.06 -5.69
CA LEU A 154 13.00 24.22 -5.03
C LEU A 154 12.93 25.43 -5.97
N ASP A 155 14.00 25.72 -6.69
CA ASP A 155 14.07 26.85 -7.63
C ASP A 155 13.09 26.65 -8.80
N GLU A 156 13.02 25.43 -9.35
CA GLU A 156 12.13 25.14 -10.48
C GLU A 156 10.64 25.19 -10.09
N ARG A 157 10.28 24.68 -8.90
CA ARG A 157 8.88 24.75 -8.44
C ARG A 157 8.44 26.14 -8.01
N GLU A 158 9.37 26.99 -7.58
CA GLU A 158 9.08 28.40 -7.25
C GLU A 158 8.75 29.20 -8.52
N ARG A 159 9.41 28.87 -9.64
CA ARG A 159 9.08 29.45 -10.95
C ARG A 159 7.72 28.99 -11.45
N GLU A 160 7.51 27.67 -11.49
CA GLU A 160 6.24 27.08 -11.88
C GLU A 160 6.11 25.68 -11.27
N PRO A 161 4.96 25.33 -10.66
CA PRO A 161 4.71 23.99 -10.17
C PRO A 161 4.84 22.93 -11.27
N PHE A 162 5.40 21.76 -10.91
CA PHE A 162 5.51 20.63 -11.82
C PHE A 162 4.13 20.08 -12.18
N LYS A 163 3.95 19.73 -13.45
CA LYS A 163 2.68 19.19 -13.97
C LYS A 163 2.70 17.67 -14.17
N SER A 164 3.88 17.09 -14.42
CA SER A 164 4.04 15.67 -14.72
C SER A 164 5.42 15.17 -14.29
N PHE A 165 5.59 13.84 -14.22
CA PHE A 165 6.88 13.19 -14.03
C PHE A 165 7.85 13.51 -15.15
N GLU A 166 7.36 13.62 -16.38
CA GLU A 166 8.18 14.00 -17.52
C GLU A 166 8.70 15.44 -17.39
N ASP A 167 7.88 16.34 -16.86
CA ASP A 167 8.25 17.73 -16.60
C ASP A 167 9.37 17.84 -15.55
N ILE A 168 9.26 17.09 -14.46
CA ILE A 168 10.31 16.97 -13.44
C ILE A 168 11.60 16.43 -14.06
N LYS A 169 11.49 15.37 -14.88
CA LYS A 169 12.64 14.75 -15.53
C LYS A 169 13.36 15.70 -16.47
N ARG A 170 12.63 16.50 -17.26
CA ARG A 170 13.21 17.50 -18.17
C ARG A 170 13.87 18.66 -17.41
N ARG A 171 13.21 19.23 -16.41
CA ARG A 171 13.70 20.41 -15.67
C ARG A 171 14.83 20.06 -14.72
N VAL A 172 14.69 19.00 -13.93
CA VAL A 172 15.60 18.67 -12.82
C VAL A 172 16.68 17.67 -13.25
N HIS A 173 16.44 16.85 -14.29
CA HIS A 173 17.29 15.73 -14.73
C HIS A 173 17.37 14.57 -13.73
N ILE A 174 16.23 14.26 -13.10
CA ILE A 174 16.06 13.07 -12.25
C ILE A 174 14.92 12.20 -12.80
N ASP A 175 14.95 10.91 -12.51
CA ASP A 175 13.81 10.05 -12.78
C ASP A 175 12.93 9.96 -11.52
N PRO A 176 11.80 10.69 -11.46
CA PRO A 176 10.98 10.77 -10.25
C PRO A 176 10.40 9.41 -9.84
N VAL A 177 9.99 8.58 -10.82
CA VAL A 177 9.42 7.25 -10.54
C VAL A 177 10.48 6.36 -9.89
N LYS A 178 11.70 6.38 -10.42
CA LYS A 178 12.81 5.58 -9.86
C LYS A 178 13.15 6.00 -8.43
N VAL A 179 13.37 7.29 -8.18
CA VAL A 179 13.77 7.76 -6.83
C VAL A 179 12.68 7.53 -5.79
N ILE A 180 11.39 7.65 -6.16
CA ILE A 180 10.27 7.34 -5.27
C ILE A 180 10.20 5.83 -5.02
N THR A 181 10.33 5.00 -6.06
CA THR A 181 10.31 3.53 -5.93
C THR A 181 11.40 3.05 -4.98
N GLU A 182 12.65 3.49 -5.21
CA GLU A 182 13.78 3.15 -4.36
C GLU A 182 13.54 3.59 -2.92
N ARG A 183 12.92 4.76 -2.71
CA ARG A 183 12.60 5.19 -1.36
C ARG A 183 11.56 4.30 -0.70
N ILE A 184 10.47 3.99 -1.38
CA ILE A 184 9.39 3.15 -0.84
C ILE A 184 9.96 1.79 -0.42
N ILE A 185 10.78 1.16 -1.27
CA ILE A 185 11.41 -0.13 -0.95
C ILE A 185 12.27 -0.04 0.32
N ARG A 186 13.11 1.00 0.45
CA ARG A 186 13.92 1.22 1.67
C ARG A 186 13.07 1.43 2.92
N GLU A 187 11.97 2.17 2.82
CA GLU A 187 11.07 2.34 3.94
C GLU A 187 10.40 1.00 4.33
N LEU A 188 9.99 0.18 3.36
CA LEU A 188 9.41 -1.15 3.59
C LEU A 188 10.40 -2.11 4.26
N GLN A 189 11.69 -2.03 3.94
CA GLN A 189 12.75 -2.81 4.61
C GLN A 189 12.85 -2.49 6.10
N GLY A 190 12.38 -1.32 6.54
CA GLY A 190 12.22 -1.03 7.96
C GLY A 190 13.46 -0.46 8.65
N GLU A 191 14.49 -0.09 7.90
CA GLU A 191 15.76 0.44 8.42
C GLU A 191 15.76 1.97 8.53
N GLU A 192 14.92 2.65 7.75
CA GLU A 192 14.85 4.11 7.69
C GLU A 192 14.37 4.75 8.98
N ARG A 193 14.92 5.90 9.35
CA ARG A 193 14.42 6.68 10.51
C ARG A 193 13.17 7.47 10.16
N TYR A 194 13.08 7.97 8.93
CA TYR A 194 11.98 8.81 8.46
C TYR A 194 11.13 8.04 7.45
N TYR A 195 9.81 8.03 7.69
CA TYR A 195 8.83 7.36 6.84
C TYR A 195 7.97 8.41 6.13
N LEU A 196 8.10 8.50 4.80
CA LEU A 196 7.32 9.41 3.97
C LEU A 196 6.06 8.74 3.44
N PHE A 197 6.25 7.59 2.79
CA PHE A 197 5.26 7.00 1.91
C PHE A 197 4.59 5.80 2.55
N VAL A 198 5.31 5.03 3.36
CA VAL A 198 4.76 3.81 3.94
C VAL A 198 4.45 3.98 5.42
N ASN A 199 3.42 3.27 5.89
CA ASN A 199 3.25 3.09 7.32
C ASN A 199 4.41 2.22 7.84
N PRO A 200 5.11 2.59 8.94
CA PRO A 200 6.26 1.83 9.39
C PRO A 200 5.91 0.36 9.59
N PRO A 201 6.73 -0.57 9.06
CA PRO A 201 6.48 -2.00 9.15
C PRO A 201 6.54 -2.47 10.62
N PRO A 202 5.89 -3.60 10.97
CA PRO A 202 5.83 -4.11 12.33
C PRO A 202 7.17 -4.11 13.10
N LYS A 203 8.27 -4.51 12.46
CA LYS A 203 9.64 -4.49 13.01
C LYS A 203 10.09 -3.06 13.36
N ALA A 204 9.87 -2.11 12.46
CA ALA A 204 10.28 -0.72 12.65
C ALA A 204 9.50 -0.02 13.77
N ARG A 205 8.22 -0.35 13.97
CA ARG A 205 7.37 0.24 15.02
C ARG A 205 7.89 0.02 16.44
N LYS A 206 8.75 -0.98 16.64
CA LYS A 206 9.38 -1.26 17.95
C LYS A 206 10.49 -0.26 18.29
N ARG A 207 11.04 0.43 17.30
CA ARG A 207 12.08 1.45 17.47
C ARG A 207 11.46 2.76 17.97
N ARG A 208 12.18 3.48 18.85
CA ARG A 208 11.69 4.71 19.50
C ARG A 208 12.02 5.98 18.74
N ASP A 209 12.96 5.92 17.80
CA ASP A 209 13.55 7.05 17.09
C ASP A 209 12.93 7.32 15.71
N ILE A 210 11.92 6.54 15.33
CA ILE A 210 11.23 6.67 14.05
C ILE A 210 10.36 7.93 14.00
N VAL A 211 10.30 8.54 12.83
CA VAL A 211 9.47 9.71 12.55
C VAL A 211 8.60 9.41 11.34
N VAL A 212 7.28 9.44 11.55
CA VAL A 212 6.29 9.23 10.48
C VAL A 212 5.77 10.58 10.03
N LEU A 213 6.02 10.92 8.77
CA LEU A 213 5.65 12.22 8.20
C LEU A 213 4.25 12.23 7.59
N ASN A 214 3.61 11.07 7.42
CA ASN A 214 2.23 10.93 6.91
C ASN A 214 1.99 11.69 5.59
N VAL A 215 3.00 11.74 4.73
CA VAL A 215 2.99 12.59 3.53
C VAL A 215 1.84 12.19 2.60
N LEU A 216 1.67 10.88 2.34
CA LEU A 216 0.60 10.41 1.47
C LEU A 216 -0.80 10.82 1.95
N LYS A 217 -1.06 10.82 3.26
CA LYS A 217 -2.35 11.25 3.81
C LYS A 217 -2.66 12.71 3.43
N VAL A 218 -1.66 13.59 3.51
CA VAL A 218 -1.79 15.01 3.12
C VAL A 218 -1.94 15.17 1.61
N LEU A 219 -1.22 14.36 0.82
CA LEU A 219 -1.30 14.42 -0.64
C LEU A 219 -2.67 13.95 -1.15
N TYR A 220 -3.17 12.82 -0.67
CA TYR A 220 -4.50 12.32 -1.03
C TYR A 220 -5.61 13.29 -0.60
N SER A 221 -5.48 13.96 0.54
CA SER A 221 -6.48 14.97 0.95
C SER A 221 -6.49 16.21 0.04
N ARG A 222 -5.38 16.51 -0.64
CA ARG A 222 -5.26 17.66 -1.56
C ARG A 222 -5.70 17.34 -2.98
N VAL A 223 -5.24 16.19 -3.50
CA VAL A 223 -5.56 15.75 -4.87
C VAL A 223 -6.98 15.18 -4.95
N GLY A 224 -7.57 14.81 -3.80
CA GLY A 224 -8.74 13.95 -3.70
C GLY A 224 -8.30 12.49 -3.67
N SER A 225 -8.92 11.67 -2.82
CA SER A 225 -8.77 10.22 -2.89
C SER A 225 -9.14 9.83 -4.31
N GLY A 226 -8.16 9.37 -5.10
CA GLY A 226 -8.35 9.04 -6.50
C GLY A 226 -9.28 7.84 -6.61
N GLU A 227 -10.58 8.06 -6.48
CA GLU A 227 -11.58 7.18 -7.03
C GLU A 227 -11.44 7.31 -8.54
N THR A 228 -10.57 6.49 -9.12
CA THR A 228 -10.80 5.93 -10.45
C THR A 228 -12.10 5.12 -10.37
N SER A 229 -13.19 5.87 -10.33
CA SER A 229 -14.55 5.37 -10.41
C SER A 229 -14.76 4.91 -11.86
N ALA A 230 -15.24 3.67 -11.98
CA ALA A 230 -15.93 3.12 -13.14
C ALA A 230 -15.16 2.73 -14.43
N SER A 231 -13.93 3.16 -14.70
CA SER A 231 -13.31 2.85 -16.02
C SER A 231 -12.56 1.51 -16.14
N GLU A 232 -12.26 0.81 -15.04
CA GLU A 232 -11.60 -0.51 -15.08
C GLU A 232 -12.61 -1.69 -15.09
N GLN A 233 -13.92 -1.42 -14.99
CA GLN A 233 -14.96 -2.46 -15.14
C GLN A 233 -15.33 -2.75 -16.60
N GLU A 234 -14.92 -1.92 -17.57
CA GLU A 234 -15.23 -2.16 -18.99
C GLU A 234 -14.16 -2.98 -19.74
N SER A 235 -12.96 -3.15 -19.18
CA SER A 235 -11.89 -3.89 -19.88
C SER A 235 -11.94 -5.40 -19.65
N SER A 236 -12.59 -5.89 -18.58
CA SER A 236 -12.82 -7.33 -18.40
C SER A 236 -14.03 -7.84 -19.21
N VAL A 237 -15.06 -7.01 -19.40
CA VAL A 237 -16.29 -7.43 -20.10
C VAL A 237 -16.11 -7.55 -21.62
N ARG A 238 -15.18 -6.80 -22.23
CA ARG A 238 -14.97 -6.82 -23.69
C ARG A 238 -14.18 -8.02 -24.21
N VAL A 239 -13.58 -8.84 -23.34
CA VAL A 239 -12.85 -10.05 -23.78
C VAL A 239 -13.83 -11.23 -24.00
N ASP A 240 -14.98 -11.22 -23.32
CA ASP A 240 -15.96 -12.31 -23.42
C ASP A 240 -16.90 -12.19 -24.62
N GLU A 241 -17.20 -10.98 -25.11
CA GLU A 241 -18.09 -10.80 -26.29
C GLU A 241 -17.44 -11.13 -27.64
N ALA A 242 -16.10 -11.14 -27.73
CA ALA A 242 -15.41 -11.49 -28.97
C ALA A 242 -15.38 -13.01 -29.24
N SER A 243 -15.78 -13.83 -28.26
CA SER A 243 -15.69 -15.30 -28.34
C SER A 243 -17.00 -15.97 -28.78
N THR A 244 -18.09 -15.22 -28.95
CA THR A 244 -19.42 -15.77 -29.30
C THR A 244 -19.84 -15.53 -30.76
N GLN A 245 -19.00 -14.88 -31.58
CA GLN A 245 -19.22 -14.73 -33.03
C GLN A 245 -18.21 -15.53 -33.85
N SER A 246 -18.10 -16.84 -33.60
CA SER A 246 -17.52 -17.81 -34.54
C SER A 246 -17.90 -19.23 -34.09
N SER A 247 -19.14 -19.62 -34.36
CA SER A 247 -19.60 -21.01 -34.50
C SER A 247 -20.96 -21.03 -35.17
#